data_AF-A0A524A334-F1
#
_entry.id   AF-A0A524A334-F1
#
_cell.length_a   1.000
_cell.length_b   1.000
_cell.length_c   1.000
_cell.angle_alpha   90.00
_cell.angle_beta   90.00
_cell.angle_gamma   90.00
#
_symmetry.space_group_name_H-M   'P 1'
#
loop_
_entity.id
_entity.type
_entity.pdbx_description
1 polymer ?
#
loop_
_entity_poly.entity_id
_entity_poly.type
_entity_poly.pdbx_seq_one_letter_code
_entity_poly.pdbx_strand_id
1 'polypeptide(L)'
;MTLNELIQSIHALETRLQLFEEKYELRSEDFYRLVQEGKLEQSADFIEWLGLYEIKLKREQKYAELKAELLSEAAKVAAPDSKLELPLAKVIP
;
A
#
# COMPACT_ATOMS: atom_id res chain seq x y z
N MET A 1 -6.57 2.14 12.76
CA MET A 1 -6.07 2.86 11.58
C MET A 1 -7.26 3.27 10.74
N THR A 2 -7.35 4.56 10.48
CA THR A 2 -8.23 5.19 9.49
C THR A 2 -7.67 5.03 8.08
N LEU A 3 -8.48 5.31 7.06
CA LEU A 3 -8.05 5.29 5.67
C LEU A 3 -6.89 6.26 5.40
N ASN A 4 -6.96 7.46 5.99
CA ASN A 4 -5.89 8.45 5.85
C ASN A 4 -4.58 7.98 6.50
N GLU A 5 -4.65 7.39 7.71
CA GLU A 5 -3.45 6.80 8.34
C GLU A 5 -2.85 5.70 7.47
N LEU A 6 -3.67 4.84 6.84
CA LEU A 6 -3.15 3.82 5.92
C LEU A 6 -2.47 4.42 4.70
N ILE A 7 -3.07 5.45 4.06
CA ILE A 7 -2.48 6.13 2.90
C ILE A 7 -1.11 6.72 3.26
N GLN A 8 -1.03 7.50 4.35
CA GLN A 8 0.24 8.07 4.81
C GLN A 8 1.27 6.98 5.12
N SER A 9 0.81 5.89 5.73
CA SER A 9 1.66 4.76 6.11
C SER A 9 2.15 3.95 4.89
N ILE A 10 1.38 3.87 3.81
CA ILE A 10 1.79 3.28 2.53
C ILE A 10 2.84 4.17 1.88
N HIS A 11 2.58 5.48 1.76
CA HIS A 11 3.54 6.42 1.17
C HIS A 11 4.88 6.44 1.92
N ALA A 12 4.85 6.40 3.25
CA ALA A 12 6.08 6.31 4.04
C ALA A 12 6.88 5.03 3.76
N LEU A 13 6.23 3.90 3.45
CA LEU A 13 6.92 2.67 3.05
C LEU A 13 7.43 2.75 1.63
N GLU A 14 6.67 3.33 0.70
CA GLU A 14 7.10 3.53 -0.69
C GLU A 14 8.38 4.34 -0.76
N THR A 15 8.47 5.45 -0.03
CA THR A 15 9.70 6.26 0.06
C THR A 15 10.89 5.45 0.59
N ARG A 16 10.67 4.57 1.58
CA ARG A 16 11.74 3.72 2.12
C ARG A 16 12.15 2.63 1.13
N LEU A 17 11.19 2.00 0.46
CA LEU A 17 11.43 0.96 -0.53
C LEU A 17 12.20 1.51 -1.74
N GLN A 18 11.90 2.75 -2.16
CA GLN A 18 12.60 3.43 -3.24
C GLN A 18 14.13 3.48 -3.03
N LEU A 19 14.60 3.62 -1.79
CA LEU A 19 16.04 3.61 -1.50
C LEU A 19 16.72 2.30 -1.91
N PHE A 20 16.02 1.17 -1.77
CA PHE A 20 16.51 -0.13 -2.23
C PHE A 20 16.38 -0.25 -3.75
N GLU A 21 15.27 0.22 -4.32
CA GLU A 21 15.06 0.19 -5.77
C GLU A 21 16.14 0.98 -6.52
N GLU A 22 16.52 2.15 -6.01
CA GLU A 22 17.60 2.98 -6.56
C GLU A 22 18.97 2.34 -6.34
N LYS A 23 19.22 1.75 -5.16
CA LYS A 23 20.49 1.10 -4.84
C LYS A 23 20.80 -0.08 -5.75
N TYR A 24 19.78 -0.85 -6.12
CA TYR A 24 19.94 -2.08 -6.86
C TYR A 24 19.34 -2.05 -8.27
N GLU A 25 18.86 -0.87 -8.70
CA GLU A 25 18.29 -0.62 -10.03
C GLU A 25 17.17 -1.60 -10.42
N LEU A 26 16.34 -1.98 -9.44
CA LEU A 26 15.29 -2.98 -9.62
C LEU A 26 14.04 -2.63 -8.81
N ARG A 27 12.85 -2.80 -9.40
CA ARG A 27 11.58 -2.51 -8.72
C ARG A 27 11.30 -3.52 -7.61
N SER A 28 10.64 -3.08 -6.53
CA SER A 28 10.33 -3.94 -5.39
C SER A 28 9.48 -5.16 -5.78
N GLU A 29 8.63 -5.04 -6.80
CA GLU A 29 7.84 -6.17 -7.32
C GLU A 29 8.72 -7.26 -7.93
N ASP A 30 9.78 -6.88 -8.66
CA ASP A 30 10.73 -7.81 -9.24
C ASP A 30 11.65 -8.41 -8.17
N PHE A 31 12.07 -7.60 -7.19
CA PHE A 31 12.74 -8.09 -6.00
C PHE A 31 11.94 -9.18 -5.30
N TYR A 32 10.65 -8.93 -5.07
CA TYR A 32 9.79 -9.87 -4.37
C TYR A 32 9.65 -11.18 -5.13
N ARG A 33 9.52 -11.12 -6.46
CA ARG A 33 9.51 -12.32 -7.30
C ARG A 33 10.79 -13.15 -7.13
N LEU A 34 11.95 -12.52 -7.12
CA LEU A 34 13.23 -13.21 -6.92
C LEU A 34 13.34 -13.84 -5.51
N VAL A 35 12.78 -13.19 -4.48
CA VAL A 35 12.70 -13.78 -3.13
C VAL A 35 11.83 -15.03 -3.15
N GLN A 36 10.65 -14.96 -3.78
CA GLN A 36 9.74 -16.10 -3.89
C GLN A 36 10.33 -17.28 -4.67
N GLU A 37 11.23 -17.00 -5.62
CA GLU A 37 11.97 -18.01 -6.38
C GLU A 37 13.20 -18.56 -5.64
N GLY A 38 13.52 -18.04 -4.45
CA GLY A 38 14.70 -18.44 -3.68
C GLY A 38 16.02 -18.00 -4.31
N LYS A 39 16.00 -16.98 -5.18
CA LYS A 39 17.16 -16.50 -5.96
C LYS A 39 17.90 -15.32 -5.33
N LEU A 40 17.44 -14.81 -4.20
CA LEU A 40 18.08 -13.70 -3.49
C LEU A 40 18.92 -14.19 -2.32
N GLU A 41 20.10 -13.61 -2.18
CA GLU A 41 20.99 -13.86 -1.05
C GLU A 41 20.41 -13.27 0.23
N GLN A 42 20.71 -13.87 1.39
CA GLN A 42 20.30 -13.32 2.68
C GLN A 42 21.31 -12.27 3.13
N SER A 43 21.08 -11.02 2.72
CA SER A 43 21.79 -9.85 3.24
C SER A 43 20.92 -9.09 4.25
N ALA A 44 21.54 -8.30 5.12
CA ALA A 44 20.80 -7.44 6.06
C ALA A 44 19.86 -6.47 5.32
N ASP A 45 20.31 -5.94 4.19
CA ASP A 45 19.51 -5.05 3.33
C ASP A 45 18.28 -5.76 2.78
N PHE A 46 18.41 -7.01 2.32
CA PHE A 46 17.28 -7.78 1.80
C PHE A 46 16.28 -8.16 2.88
N ILE A 47 16.76 -8.48 4.09
CA ILE A 47 15.88 -8.76 5.24
C ILE A 47 15.09 -7.49 5.61
N GLU A 48 15.74 -6.32 5.66
CA GLU A 48 15.05 -5.06 5.93
C GLU A 48 14.02 -4.75 4.84
N TRP A 49 14.45 -4.78 3.57
CA TRP A 49 13.59 -4.53 2.42
C TRP A 49 12.36 -5.45 2.41
N LEU A 50 12.54 -6.75 2.61
CA LEU A 50 11.45 -7.73 2.61
C LEU A 50 10.43 -7.41 3.71
N GLY A 51 10.91 -7.09 4.92
CA GLY A 51 10.05 -6.67 6.02
C GLY A 51 9.22 -5.44 5.68
N LEU A 52 9.83 -4.42 5.08
CA LEU A 52 9.13 -3.21 4.65
C LEU A 52 8.08 -3.50 3.57
N TYR A 53 8.44 -4.35 2.60
CA TYR A 53 7.56 -4.70 1.49
C TYR A 53 6.35 -5.50 1.97
N GLU A 54 6.53 -6.48 2.86
CA GLU A 54 5.42 -7.24 3.43
C GLU A 54 4.47 -6.37 4.27
N ILE A 55 5.00 -5.40 4.99
CA ILE A 55 4.17 -4.43 5.71
C ILE A 55 3.38 -3.57 4.72
N LYS A 56 3.98 -3.17 3.59
CA LYS A 56 3.30 -2.42 2.52
C LYS A 56 2.11 -3.23 1.99
N LEU A 57 2.34 -4.50 1.62
CA LEU A 57 1.29 -5.38 1.11
C LEU A 57 0.12 -5.52 2.10
N LYS A 58 0.41 -5.69 3.39
CA LYS A 58 -0.63 -5.76 4.44
C LYS A 58 -1.42 -4.45 4.55
N ARG A 59 -0.76 -3.29 4.45
CA ARG A 59 -1.42 -1.98 4.49
C ARG A 59 -2.27 -1.73 3.25
N GLU A 60 -1.78 -2.11 2.07
CA GLU A 60 -2.53 -2.01 0.80
C GLU A 60 -3.76 -2.92 0.80
N GLN A 61 -3.63 -4.14 1.32
CA GLN A 61 -4.77 -5.04 1.51
C GLN A 61 -5.81 -4.41 2.44
N LYS A 62 -5.37 -3.88 3.59
CA LYS A 62 -6.29 -3.22 4.53
C LYS A 62 -6.96 -1.98 3.95
N TYR A 63 -6.21 -1.21 3.17
CA TYR A 63 -6.75 -0.07 2.43
C TYR A 63 -7.81 -0.51 1.43
N ALA A 64 -7.56 -1.58 0.66
CA ALA A 64 -8.51 -2.11 -0.31
C ALA A 64 -9.81 -2.60 0.38
N GLU A 65 -9.71 -3.26 1.52
CA GLU A 65 -10.87 -3.70 2.32
C GLU A 65 -11.72 -2.51 2.79
N LEU A 66 -11.10 -1.50 3.42
CA LEU A 66 -11.82 -0.32 3.94
C LEU A 66 -12.40 0.53 2.81
N LYS A 67 -11.68 0.65 1.69
CA LYS A 67 -12.18 1.33 0.48
C LYS A 67 -13.41 0.61 -0.08
N ALA A 68 -13.38 -0.72 -0.16
CA ALA A 68 -14.50 -1.49 -0.67
C ALA A 68 -15.75 -1.36 0.21
N GLU A 69 -15.58 -1.38 1.54
CA GLU A 69 -16.66 -1.13 2.51
C GLU A 69 -17.28 0.26 2.29
N LEU A 70 -16.44 1.30 2.23
CA LEU A 70 -16.87 2.69 2.03
C LEU A 70 -17.61 2.89 0.69
N LEU A 71 -17.11 2.30 -0.40
CA LEU A 71 -17.76 2.38 -1.71
C LEU A 71 -19.08 1.60 -1.73
N SER A 72 -19.15 0.45 -1.06
CA SER A 72 -20.39 -0.32 -0.93
C SER A 72 -21.44 0.45 -0.12
N GLU A 73 -21.05 1.14 0.96
CA GLU A 73 -21.96 1.99 1.71
C GLU A 73 -22.43 3.20 0.90
N ALA A 74 -21.52 3.87 0.19
CA ALA A 74 -21.86 4.98 -0.70
C ALA A 74 -22.83 4.54 -1.81
N ALA A 75 -22.63 3.36 -2.40
CA ALA A 75 -23.50 2.81 -3.44
C ALA A 75 -24.90 2.44 -2.92
N LYS A 76 -25.06 2.08 -1.64
CA LYS A 76 -26.38 1.83 -1.03
C LYS A 76 -27.17 3.12 -0.81
N VAL A 77 -26.48 4.24 -0.63
CA VAL A 77 -27.09 5.55 -0.34
C VAL A 77 -27.27 6.39 -1.61
N ALA A 78 -26.46 6.14 -2.65
CA ALA A 78 -26.54 6.85 -3.92
C ALA A 78 -27.71 6.34 -4.79
N ALA A 79 -28.52 7.27 -5.32
CA ALA A 79 -29.46 6.98 -6.38
C ALA A 79 -28.71 6.57 -7.67
N PRO A 80 -29.31 5.75 -8.57
CA PRO A 80 -28.63 5.19 -9.75
C PRO A 80 -28.02 6.21 -10.73
N ASP A 81 -28.37 7.49 -10.64
CA ASP A 81 -27.87 8.59 -11.49
C ASP A 81 -27.03 9.63 -10.71
N SER A 82 -26.72 9.39 -9.43
CA SER A 82 -25.95 10.32 -8.61
C SER A 82 -24.45 10.05 -8.71
N LYS A 83 -23.66 11.10 -8.97
CA LYS A 83 -22.20 11.04 -8.87
C LYS A 83 -21.78 10.63 -7.46
N LEU A 84 -20.88 9.66 -7.35
CA LEU A 84 -20.27 9.27 -6.08
C LEU A 84 -19.44 10.44 -5.55
N GLU A 85 -19.95 11.14 -4.55
CA GLU A 85 -19.15 12.11 -3.80
C GLU A 85 -18.20 11.32 -2.90
N LEU A 86 -16.91 11.33 -3.26
CA LEU A 86 -15.87 10.76 -2.41
C LEU A 86 -15.90 11.53 -1.08
N PRO A 87 -16.06 10.85 0.07
CA PRO A 87 -16.00 11.53 1.35
C PRO A 87 -14.59 12.11 1.47
N LEU A 88 -14.49 13.43 1.32
CA LEU A 88 -13.28 14.18 1.59
C LEU A 88 -12.92 13.84 3.04
N ALA A 89 -11.88 13.01 3.22
CA ALA A 89 -11.31 12.77 4.53
C ALA A 89 -11.05 14.15 5.11
N LYS A 90 -11.76 14.48 6.20
CA LYS A 90 -11.61 15.76 6.88
C LYS A 90 -10.12 15.95 7.12
N VAL A 91 -9.51 16.88 6.39
CA VAL A 91 -8.17 17.35 6.66
C VAL A 91 -8.27 18.01 8.02
N ILE A 92 -7.93 17.25 9.06
CA ILE A 92 -7.81 17.82 10.40
C ILE A 92 -6.52 18.67 10.37
N PRO A 93 -6.59 19.95 10.77
CA PRO A 93 -5.48 20.89 10.66
C PRO A 93 -4.27 20.51 11.52
#